data_AF-A0A2M7ILR7-F1
#
_entry.id   AF-A0A2M7ILR7-F1
#
_cell.length_a   1.000
_cell.length_b   1.000
_cell.length_c   1.000
_cell.angle_alpha   90.00
_cell.angle_beta   90.00
_cell.angle_gamma   90.00
#
_symmetry.space_group_name_H-M   'P 1'
#
loop_
_entity.id
_entity.type
_entity.pdbx_description
1 polymer ?
#
loop_
_entity_poly.entity_id
_entity_poly.type
_entity_poly.pdbx_seq_one_letter_code
_entity_poly.pdbx_strand_id
1 'polypeptide(L)'
;MQIQWFGQSCFKITSKSTNGDVILVTDPYANKYGLKKPKLSADIITVSHNHEDHNDCQSVKGTSNTPDPFIIKGPGEYEFKGIFIYGIPSYHDNEHGAQRGQNTIYVISTEGITVTHLGDIGERELTAEQL
;
A
#
# COMPACT_ATOMS: atom_id res chain seq x y z
N MET A 1 8.00 14.47 -2.18
CA MET A 1 7.02 13.49 -1.67
C MET A 1 5.92 14.19 -0.88
N GLN A 2 4.66 13.90 -1.18
CA GLN A 2 3.47 14.36 -0.44
C GLN A 2 2.63 13.16 -0.01
N ILE A 3 2.27 13.09 1.28
CA ILE A 3 1.47 12.00 1.86
C ILE A 3 0.13 12.57 2.34
N GLN A 4 -0.97 11.95 1.93
CA GLN A 4 -2.33 12.33 2.34
C GLN A 4 -3.06 11.12 2.91
N TRP A 5 -3.60 11.24 4.11
CA TRP A 5 -4.41 10.21 4.73
C TRP A 5 -5.88 10.35 4.33
N PHE A 6 -6.52 9.25 3.95
CA PHE A 6 -7.92 9.21 3.54
C PHE A 6 -8.83 8.45 4.51
N GLY A 7 -8.28 7.84 5.56
CA GLY A 7 -9.00 7.00 6.52
C GLY A 7 -8.50 5.56 6.50
N GLN A 8 -8.73 4.81 7.59
CA GLN A 8 -8.17 3.47 7.80
C GLN A 8 -6.66 3.44 7.49
N SER A 9 -6.18 2.39 6.81
CA SER A 9 -4.81 2.25 6.31
C SER A 9 -4.63 2.82 4.89
N CYS A 10 -5.55 3.69 4.44
CA CYS A 10 -5.50 4.28 3.10
C CYS A 10 -4.76 5.62 3.07
N PHE A 11 -3.60 5.62 2.40
CA PHE A 11 -2.80 6.79 2.14
C PHE A 11 -2.61 6.96 0.64
N LYS A 12 -2.61 8.22 0.18
CA LYS A 12 -2.14 8.58 -1.15
C LYS A 12 -0.77 9.23 -1.02
N ILE A 13 0.22 8.64 -1.67
CA ILE A 13 1.59 9.14 -1.73
C ILE A 13 1.83 9.63 -3.15
N THR A 14 2.06 10.93 -3.30
CA THR A 14 2.46 11.53 -4.58
C THR A 14 3.96 11.77 -4.55
N SER A 15 4.65 11.10 -5.45
CA SER A 15 6.10 11.20 -5.62
C SER A 15 6.45 11.87 -6.94
N LYS A 16 7.55 12.63 -6.96
CA LYS A 16 8.14 13.18 -8.18
C LYS A 16 9.10 12.17 -8.80
N SER A 17 8.87 11.82 -10.06
CA SER A 17 9.78 11.00 -10.86
C SER A 17 10.31 11.78 -12.07
N THR A 18 11.36 11.26 -12.71
CA THR A 18 11.86 11.77 -14.00
C THR A 18 10.79 11.74 -15.10
N ASN A 19 9.78 10.88 -14.96
CA ASN A 19 8.66 10.72 -15.90
C ASN A 19 7.39 11.48 -15.47
N GLY A 20 7.50 12.44 -14.54
CA GLY A 20 6.38 13.18 -13.96
C GLY A 20 5.95 12.64 -12.60
N ASP A 21 4.85 13.19 -12.07
CA ASP A 21 4.31 12.75 -10.78
C ASP A 21 3.76 11.32 -10.89
N VAL A 22 4.03 10.51 -9.86
CA VAL A 22 3.53 9.15 -9.72
C VAL A 22 2.75 9.06 -8.41
N ILE A 23 1.54 8.49 -8.49
CA ILE A 23 0.60 8.40 -7.37
C ILE A 23 0.50 6.93 -6.92
N LEU A 24 0.89 6.67 -5.69
CA LEU A 24 0.69 5.40 -5.01
C LEU A 24 -0.47 5.51 -4.01
N VAL A 25 -1.36 4.53 -3.99
CA VAL A 25 -2.41 4.39 -2.98
C VAL A 25 -2.21 3.11 -2.18
N THR A 26 -2.20 3.20 -0.86
CA THR A 26 -2.20 2.04 0.04
C THR A 26 -3.62 1.66 0.42
N ASP A 27 -3.89 0.36 0.59
CA ASP A 27 -5.07 -0.25 1.20
C ASP A 27 -6.40 0.51 0.97
N PRO A 28 -6.86 0.65 -0.29
CA PRO A 28 -8.12 1.31 -0.57
C PRO A 28 -9.30 0.53 0.02
N TYR A 29 -10.27 1.23 0.58
CA TYR A 29 -11.40 0.62 1.30
C TYR A 29 -12.77 1.00 0.71
N ALA A 30 -13.73 0.10 0.87
CA ALA A 30 -15.11 0.29 0.42
C ALA A 30 -15.93 1.18 1.39
N ASN A 31 -17.03 1.76 0.89
CA ASN A 31 -17.93 2.62 1.67
C ASN A 31 -18.81 1.82 2.66
N LYS A 32 -18.19 1.13 3.62
CA LYS A 32 -18.88 0.24 4.57
C LYS A 32 -18.65 0.63 6.03
N TYR A 33 -17.65 1.45 6.32
CA TYR A 33 -17.15 1.72 7.67
C TYR A 33 -17.47 3.13 8.20
N GLY A 34 -18.50 3.78 7.68
CA GLY A 34 -18.93 5.13 8.12
C GLY A 34 -18.05 6.29 7.65
N LEU A 35 -16.93 6.00 6.97
CA LEU A 35 -16.08 7.00 6.33
C LEU A 35 -16.55 7.29 4.90
N LYS A 36 -16.54 8.57 4.52
CA LYS A 36 -16.84 8.97 3.13
C LYS A 36 -15.82 8.34 2.20
N LYS A 37 -16.29 7.60 1.19
CA LYS A 37 -15.44 6.99 0.17
C LYS A 37 -14.56 8.05 -0.53
N PRO A 38 -13.23 7.91 -0.51
CA PRO A 38 -12.36 8.83 -1.20
C PRO A 38 -12.44 8.60 -2.72
N LYS A 39 -12.48 9.68 -3.49
CA LYS A 39 -12.34 9.61 -4.95
C LYS A 39 -10.87 9.64 -5.29
N LEU A 40 -10.29 8.47 -5.50
CA LEU A 40 -8.85 8.31 -5.73
C LEU A 40 -8.55 7.96 -7.18
N SER A 41 -7.41 8.47 -7.64
CA SER A 41 -6.70 8.00 -8.83
C SER A 41 -5.29 7.59 -8.42
N ALA A 42 -4.76 6.53 -9.02
CA ALA A 42 -3.43 6.02 -8.71
C ALA A 42 -2.75 5.44 -9.95
N ASP A 43 -1.42 5.49 -9.97
CA ASP A 43 -0.59 4.71 -10.88
C ASP A 43 -0.24 3.35 -10.26
N ILE A 44 -0.10 3.30 -8.93
CA ILE A 44 0.25 2.09 -8.17
C ILE A 44 -0.74 1.92 -7.03
N ILE A 45 -1.18 0.69 -6.77
CA ILE A 45 -1.99 0.34 -5.60
C ILE A 45 -1.28 -0.77 -4.84
N THR A 46 -1.03 -0.60 -3.56
CA THR A 46 -0.52 -1.66 -2.67
C THR A 46 -1.63 -2.13 -1.74
N VAL A 47 -1.80 -3.45 -1.63
CA VAL A 47 -2.75 -4.09 -0.70
C VAL A 47 -1.95 -4.94 0.28
N SER A 48 -1.94 -4.56 1.54
CA SER A 48 -1.17 -5.26 2.60
C SER A 48 -1.70 -6.67 2.82
N HIS A 49 -3.03 -6.83 2.83
CA HIS A 49 -3.72 -8.10 2.99
C HIS A 49 -5.16 -8.03 2.47
N ASN A 50 -5.81 -9.18 2.28
CA ASN A 50 -7.07 -9.27 1.53
C ASN A 50 -8.34 -9.21 2.40
N HIS A 51 -8.34 -8.43 3.49
CA HIS A 51 -9.57 -8.12 4.22
C HIS A 51 -10.42 -7.08 3.47
N GLU A 52 -11.73 -7.09 3.70
CA GLU A 52 -12.70 -6.25 2.96
C GLU A 52 -12.45 -4.73 3.12
N ASP A 53 -11.80 -4.33 4.21
CA ASP A 53 -11.40 -2.96 4.52
C ASP A 53 -10.08 -2.52 3.89
N HIS A 54 -9.37 -3.38 3.15
CA HIS A 54 -8.02 -3.07 2.62
C HIS A 54 -7.87 -3.29 1.11
N ASN A 55 -8.90 -3.78 0.41
CA ASN A 55 -8.72 -4.34 -0.95
C ASN A 55 -9.64 -3.78 -2.05
N ASP A 56 -10.32 -2.64 -1.86
CA ASP A 56 -11.24 -2.04 -2.84
C ASP A 56 -10.52 -1.33 -4.01
N CYS A 57 -9.60 -2.06 -4.67
CA CYS A 57 -8.78 -1.58 -5.78
C CYS A 57 -9.63 -1.12 -6.97
N GLN A 58 -10.76 -1.79 -7.21
CA GLN A 58 -11.66 -1.49 -8.34
C GLN A 58 -12.27 -0.09 -8.26
N SER A 59 -12.30 0.49 -7.06
CA SER A 59 -12.81 1.84 -6.86
C SER A 59 -11.82 2.96 -7.15
N VAL A 60 -10.53 2.62 -7.25
CA VAL A 60 -9.45 3.56 -7.56
C VAL A 60 -9.29 3.62 -9.07
N LYS A 61 -9.35 4.82 -9.64
CA LYS A 61 -9.19 5.01 -11.08
C LYS A 61 -7.70 5.04 -11.46
N GLY A 62 -7.38 4.72 -12.70
CA GLY A 62 -6.08 5.09 -13.27
C GLY A 62 -5.87 6.59 -13.34
N THR A 63 -4.61 6.99 -13.46
CA THR A 63 -4.22 8.35 -13.85
C THR A 63 -4.27 8.49 -15.38
N SER A 64 -4.05 9.70 -15.90
CA SER A 64 -3.87 9.91 -17.35
C SER A 64 -2.66 9.15 -17.91
N ASN A 65 -1.62 8.95 -17.10
CA ASN A 65 -0.35 8.34 -17.50
C ASN A 65 -0.34 6.82 -17.26
N THR A 66 -1.28 6.32 -16.46
CA THR A 66 -1.47 4.91 -16.13
C THR A 66 -2.98 4.64 -15.97
N PRO A 67 -3.71 4.42 -17.08
CA PRO A 67 -5.15 4.16 -17.05
C PRO A 67 -5.52 2.88 -16.27
N ASP A 68 -4.64 1.89 -16.29
CA ASP A 68 -4.73 0.65 -15.53
C ASP A 68 -3.66 0.67 -14.42
N PRO A 69 -4.04 0.90 -13.14
CA PRO A 69 -3.08 0.94 -12.04
C PRO A 69 -2.31 -0.37 -11.90
N PHE A 70 -1.02 -0.28 -11.55
CA PHE A 70 -0.22 -1.44 -11.19
C PHE A 70 -0.56 -1.87 -9.76
N ILE A 71 -1.16 -3.05 -9.60
CA ILE A 71 -1.66 -3.53 -8.30
C ILE A 71 -0.69 -4.55 -7.71
N ILE A 72 -0.20 -4.28 -6.51
CA ILE A 72 0.71 -5.12 -5.73
C ILE A 72 -0.07 -5.69 -4.54
N LYS A 73 -0.10 -7.03 -4.39
CA LYS A 73 -0.89 -7.74 -3.37
C LYS A 73 -0.10 -8.80 -2.60
N GLY A 74 1.22 -8.63 -2.49
CA GLY A 74 2.04 -9.57 -1.75
C GLY A 74 3.51 -9.18 -1.69
N PRO A 75 4.32 -10.03 -1.03
CA PRO A 75 5.75 -9.82 -0.90
C PRO A 75 6.50 -9.88 -2.24
N GLY A 76 7.61 -9.15 -2.32
CA GLY A 76 8.47 -9.11 -3.50
C GLY A 76 9.15 -7.77 -3.71
N GLU A 77 10.00 -7.71 -4.74
CA GLU A 77 10.65 -6.50 -5.22
C GLU A 77 9.90 -5.95 -6.42
N TYR A 78 9.55 -4.67 -6.36
CA TYR A 78 8.85 -3.98 -7.43
C TYR A 78 9.53 -2.65 -7.73
N GLU A 79 9.61 -2.30 -9.02
CA GLU A 79 10.00 -0.98 -9.48
C GLU A 79 8.95 -0.46 -10.45
N PHE A 80 8.47 0.76 -10.23
CA PHE A 80 7.54 1.41 -11.13
C PHE A 80 7.87 2.88 -11.29
N LYS A 81 8.27 3.28 -12.50
CA LYS A 81 8.63 4.67 -12.85
C LYS A 81 9.58 5.31 -11.82
N GLY A 82 10.60 4.60 -11.35
CA GLY A 82 11.58 5.10 -10.38
C GLY A 82 11.10 5.16 -8.92
N ILE A 83 9.94 4.57 -8.61
CA ILE A 83 9.55 4.22 -7.24
C ILE A 83 9.96 2.76 -7.01
N PHE A 84 10.76 2.52 -5.98
CA PHE A 84 11.11 1.18 -5.52
C PHE A 84 10.18 0.79 -4.37
N ILE A 85 9.63 -0.42 -4.42
CA ILE A 85 8.73 -0.95 -3.41
C ILE A 85 9.21 -2.35 -3.03
N TYR A 86 9.47 -2.56 -1.74
CA TYR A 86 9.81 -3.87 -1.19
C TYR A 86 8.66 -4.36 -0.31
N GLY A 87 8.02 -5.43 -0.73
CA GLY A 87 7.00 -6.13 0.04
C GLY A 87 7.64 -7.21 0.92
N ILE A 88 7.55 -7.06 2.23
CA ILE A 88 8.11 -7.99 3.22
C ILE A 88 6.98 -8.83 3.82
N PRO A 89 7.11 -10.16 3.89
CA PRO A 89 6.12 -11.01 4.53
C PRO A 89 6.04 -10.74 6.05
N SER A 90 4.82 -10.71 6.57
CA SER A 90 4.52 -10.58 7.98
C SER A 90 3.15 -11.21 8.29
N TYR A 91 2.70 -11.11 9.53
CA TYR A 91 1.46 -11.68 10.01
C TYR A 91 0.55 -10.63 10.66
N HIS A 92 -0.74 -10.82 10.49
CA HIS A 92 -1.80 -10.00 11.08
C HIS A 92 -2.13 -10.40 12.54
N ASP A 93 -1.33 -11.31 13.11
CA ASP A 93 -1.42 -11.79 14.48
C ASP A 93 -0.05 -12.26 14.97
N ASN A 94 0.03 -12.62 16.25
CA ASN A 94 1.26 -13.13 16.88
C ASN A 94 1.32 -14.67 16.91
N GLU A 95 0.58 -15.34 16.02
CA GLU A 95 0.48 -16.80 15.87
C GLU A 95 0.68 -17.21 14.41
N HIS A 96 1.59 -16.53 13.71
CA HIS A 96 1.97 -16.82 12.31
C HIS A 96 0.78 -16.81 11.32
N GLY A 97 -0.18 -15.91 11.53
CA GLY A 97 -1.36 -15.74 10.67
C GLY A 97 -2.47 -16.74 10.95
N ALA A 98 -2.36 -17.57 11.99
CA ALA A 98 -3.35 -18.60 12.29
C ALA A 98 -4.73 -18.03 12.66
N GLN A 99 -4.79 -16.82 13.23
CA GLN A 99 -6.03 -16.20 13.67
C GLN A 99 -6.59 -15.22 12.66
N ARG A 100 -5.70 -14.45 12.02
CA ARG A 100 -6.11 -13.31 11.19
C ARG A 100 -5.37 -13.20 9.85
N GLY A 101 -4.53 -14.17 9.51
CA GLY A 101 -3.92 -14.30 8.19
C GLY A 101 -2.59 -13.56 8.01
N GLN A 102 -2.14 -13.54 6.76
CA GLN A 102 -0.89 -12.90 6.34
C GLN A 102 -1.05 -11.39 6.19
N ASN A 103 0.05 -10.66 6.35
CA ASN A 103 0.17 -9.25 6.09
C ASN A 103 1.46 -8.97 5.28
N THR A 104 1.45 -7.95 4.43
CA THR A 104 2.64 -7.49 3.71
C THR A 104 2.99 -6.09 4.17
N ILE A 105 4.20 -5.92 4.70
CA ILE A 105 4.80 -4.60 4.95
C ILE A 105 5.33 -4.08 3.63
N TYR A 106 5.01 -2.84 3.25
CA TYR A 106 5.58 -2.22 2.05
C TYR A 106 6.54 -1.10 2.41
N VAL A 107 7.82 -1.27 2.04
CA VAL A 107 8.85 -0.24 2.12
C VAL A 107 8.94 0.47 0.77
N ILE A 108 8.57 1.74 0.73
CA ILE A 108 8.46 2.57 -0.47
C ILE A 108 9.60 3.58 -0.47
N SER A 109 10.49 3.50 -1.46
CA SER A 109 11.66 4.37 -1.58
C SER A 109 11.62 5.18 -2.87
N THR A 110 11.64 6.50 -2.75
CA THR A 110 11.59 7.45 -3.87
C THR A 110 11.99 8.85 -3.40
N GLU A 111 12.49 9.70 -4.29
CA GLU A 111 12.99 11.06 -3.94
C GLU A 111 14.03 11.08 -2.81
N GLY A 112 14.81 9.99 -2.64
CA GLY A 112 15.77 9.87 -1.53
C GLY A 112 15.12 9.70 -0.15
N ILE A 113 13.81 9.43 -0.09
CA ILE A 113 13.05 9.21 1.13
C ILE A 113 12.50 7.77 1.11
N THR A 114 12.54 7.12 2.27
CA THR A 114 11.93 5.80 2.49
C THR A 114 10.77 5.92 3.46
N VAL A 115 9.62 5.37 3.07
CA VAL A 115 8.39 5.31 3.87
C VAL A 115 7.95 3.86 3.98
N THR A 116 7.65 3.40 5.20
CA THR A 116 7.17 2.05 5.44
C THR A 116 5.69 2.05 5.82
N HIS A 117 4.89 1.31 5.08
CA HIS A 117 3.50 1.01 5.40
C HIS A 117 3.42 -0.41 5.98
N LEU A 118 3.18 -0.51 7.29
CA LEU A 118 3.20 -1.79 8.00
C LEU A 118 1.94 -2.65 7.75
N GLY A 119 0.92 -2.11 7.09
CA GLY A 119 -0.40 -2.73 7.08
C GLY A 119 -0.90 -2.88 8.51
N ASP A 120 -1.51 -4.03 8.80
CA ASP A 120 -2.07 -4.31 10.12
C ASP A 120 -1.20 -5.32 10.88
N ILE A 121 0.12 -5.08 10.91
CA ILE A 121 1.06 -5.99 11.59
C ILE A 121 0.58 -6.35 13.00
N GLY A 122 0.46 -7.66 13.26
CA GLY A 122 0.01 -8.22 14.53
C GLY A 122 1.11 -8.91 15.34
N GLU A 123 2.32 -8.98 14.78
CA GLU A 123 3.51 -9.50 15.44
C GLU A 123 3.94 -8.58 16.58
N ARG A 124 4.42 -9.15 17.69
CA ARG A 124 4.89 -8.37 18.85
C ARG A 124 6.22 -7.67 18.61
N GLU A 125 7.08 -8.28 17.80
CA GLU A 125 8.43 -7.83 17.52
C GLU A 125 8.72 -8.04 16.04
N LEU A 126 9.47 -7.12 15.43
CA LEU A 126 9.96 -7.30 14.07
C LEU A 126 11.11 -8.30 14.05
N THR A 127 11.12 -9.18 13.06
CA THR A 127 12.25 -10.07 12.80
C THR A 127 13.41 -9.32 12.16
N ALA A 128 14.60 -9.91 12.16
CA ALA A 128 15.77 -9.33 11.49
C ALA A 128 15.57 -9.16 9.97
N GLU A 129 14.67 -9.94 9.36
CA GLU A 129 14.33 -9.84 7.93
C GLU A 129 13.35 -8.70 7.63
N GLN A 130 12.69 -8.15 8.67
CA GLN A 130 11.74 -7.05 8.59
C GLN A 130 12.36 -5.68 8.98
N LEU A 131 13.66 -5.64 9.30
CA LEU A 131 14.43 -4.44 9.66
C LEU A 131 15.35 -4.01 8.50
#